data_AF-A0A4Q6E450-F1
#
_entry.id   AF-A0A4Q6E450-F1
#
_cell.length_a   1.000
_cell.length_b   1.000
_cell.length_c   1.000
_cell.angle_alpha   90.00
_cell.angle_beta   90.00
_cell.angle_gamma   90.00
#
_symmetry.space_group_name_H-M   'P 1'
#
loop_
_entity.id
_entity.type
_entity.pdbx_description
1 polymer ?
#
loop_
_entity_poly.entity_id
_entity_poly.type
_entity_poly.pdbx_seq_one_letter_code
_entity_poly.pdbx_strand_id
1 'polypeptide(L)'
;MTRKRKVICCMVGLCLSFHVKAQTSKIFIDFGLNDKTNGLITTGPDVNGNYWTNVPKTTSGTIVNIIDHKNVATGAVLTVGSGFSSNGIVTGGLLAPSPALLGDLAINTATHDYFYATSASIKLTGLDHQKKYVFHIFGSREVAETRETKYSITGSNNSTFNLATSGTAIG
;
A
#
# COMPACT_ATOMS: atom_id res chain seq x y z
N MET A 1 11.99 -70.11 34.60
CA MET A 1 12.74 -69.13 33.77
C MET A 1 11.72 -68.32 32.95
N THR A 2 11.35 -67.12 33.41
CA THR A 2 10.25 -66.33 32.83
C THR A 2 10.83 -65.26 31.90
N ARG A 3 10.65 -65.38 30.57
CA ARG A 3 11.13 -64.40 29.58
C ARG A 3 10.28 -63.12 29.66
N LYS A 4 10.85 -62.03 30.18
CA LYS A 4 10.29 -60.68 30.06
C LYS A 4 10.44 -60.20 28.61
N ARG A 5 9.33 -59.87 27.93
CA ARG A 5 9.35 -59.19 26.61
C ARG A 5 9.40 -57.68 26.85
N LYS A 6 10.47 -57.02 26.39
CA LYS A 6 10.56 -55.56 26.33
C LYS A 6 9.87 -55.09 25.07
N VAL A 7 8.79 -54.33 25.21
CA VAL A 7 8.21 -53.54 24.12
C VAL A 7 8.90 -52.18 24.16
N ILE A 8 9.73 -51.90 23.17
CA ILE A 8 10.31 -50.57 22.96
C ILE A 8 9.42 -49.88 21.94
N CYS A 9 8.61 -48.93 22.41
CA CYS A 9 7.83 -48.06 21.56
C CYS A 9 8.68 -46.82 21.25
N CYS A 10 9.18 -46.72 20.02
CA CYS A 10 9.91 -45.54 19.56
C CYS A 10 8.88 -44.55 19.00
N MET A 11 8.36 -43.66 19.85
CA MET A 11 7.61 -42.50 19.38
C MET A 11 8.59 -41.56 18.69
N VAL A 12 8.60 -41.59 17.36
CA VAL A 12 9.24 -40.56 16.55
C VAL A 12 8.46 -39.27 16.78
N GLY A 13 8.95 -38.43 17.70
CA GLY A 13 8.47 -37.08 17.88
C GLY A 13 8.75 -36.31 16.60
N LEU A 14 7.74 -36.17 15.74
CA LEU A 14 7.77 -35.26 14.60
C LEU A 14 7.79 -33.83 15.15
N CYS A 15 8.99 -33.32 15.43
CA CYS A 15 9.19 -31.91 15.71
C CYS A 15 8.95 -31.15 14.40
N LEU A 16 7.69 -30.84 14.11
CA LEU A 16 7.35 -29.86 13.07
C LEU A 16 7.91 -28.52 13.54
N SER A 17 9.08 -28.18 13.04
CA SER A 17 9.58 -26.81 13.07
C SER A 17 8.64 -25.97 12.22
N PHE A 18 7.58 -25.43 12.84
CA PHE A 18 6.82 -24.33 12.26
C PHE A 18 7.79 -23.15 12.12
N HIS A 19 8.37 -23.04 10.93
CA HIS A 19 8.95 -21.78 10.51
C HIS A 19 7.77 -20.85 10.29
N VAL A 20 7.34 -20.16 11.34
CA VAL A 20 6.62 -18.90 11.18
C VAL A 20 7.63 -17.97 10.51
N LYS A 21 7.72 -18.04 9.17
CA LYS A 21 8.22 -16.89 8.43
C LYS A 21 7.23 -15.80 8.75
N ALA A 22 7.68 -14.72 9.38
CA ALA A 22 6.93 -13.50 9.40
C ALA A 22 6.69 -13.13 7.92
N GLN A 23 5.52 -13.49 7.39
CA GLN A 23 5.14 -13.08 6.06
C GLN A 23 4.83 -11.59 6.20
N THR A 24 5.77 -10.75 5.81
CA THR A 24 5.51 -9.34 5.59
C THR A 24 4.44 -9.26 4.50
N SER A 25 3.18 -9.07 4.90
CA SER A 25 2.12 -8.82 3.92
C SER A 25 2.20 -7.37 3.48
N LYS A 26 2.29 -7.16 2.17
CA LYS A 26 2.27 -5.84 1.55
C LYS A 26 0.82 -5.41 1.31
N ILE A 27 0.57 -4.12 1.44
CA ILE A 27 -0.70 -3.48 1.07
C ILE A 27 -0.33 -2.39 0.08
N PHE A 28 -0.97 -2.39 -1.08
CA PHE A 28 -0.83 -1.36 -2.09
C PHE A 28 -2.13 -0.56 -2.17
N ILE A 29 -2.01 0.76 -2.17
CA ILE A 29 -3.16 1.67 -2.23
C ILE A 29 -2.91 2.65 -3.38
N ASP A 30 -3.88 2.70 -4.28
CA ASP A 30 -3.89 3.58 -5.43
C ASP A 30 -4.86 4.75 -5.17
N PHE A 31 -4.37 5.98 -5.22
CA PHE A 31 -5.14 7.21 -4.99
C PHE A 31 -5.28 7.97 -6.30
N GLY A 32 -6.37 7.72 -7.02
CA GLY A 32 -6.47 8.14 -8.42
C GLY A 32 -7.89 8.46 -8.85
N LEU A 33 -8.07 8.81 -10.11
CA LEU A 33 -9.36 8.95 -10.77
C LEU A 33 -9.71 7.67 -11.53
N ASN A 34 -10.97 7.53 -11.94
CA ASN A 34 -11.38 6.49 -12.87
C ASN A 34 -12.35 7.08 -13.90
N ASP A 35 -11.89 8.10 -14.60
CA ASP A 35 -12.65 8.85 -15.61
C ASP A 35 -12.16 8.59 -17.05
N LYS A 36 -11.18 7.68 -17.21
CA LYS A 36 -10.50 7.33 -18.47
C LYS A 36 -9.70 8.46 -19.12
N THR A 37 -9.74 9.66 -18.56
CA THR A 37 -9.09 10.86 -19.11
C THR A 37 -7.90 11.25 -18.25
N ASN A 38 -8.14 11.38 -16.94
CA ASN A 38 -7.17 11.73 -15.94
C ASN A 38 -6.67 10.52 -15.15
N GLY A 39 -7.41 9.41 -15.11
CA GLY A 39 -7.03 8.24 -14.32
C GLY A 39 -7.77 6.95 -14.68
N LEU A 40 -7.20 5.83 -14.26
CA LEU A 40 -7.72 4.47 -14.44
C LEU A 40 -7.57 3.66 -13.15
N ILE A 41 -8.45 2.70 -12.94
CA ILE A 41 -8.28 1.71 -11.87
C ILE A 41 -7.05 0.85 -12.14
N THR A 42 -6.20 0.69 -11.13
CA THR A 42 -5.16 -0.35 -11.12
C THR A 42 -5.80 -1.72 -10.93
N THR A 43 -5.93 -2.46 -12.03
CA THR A 43 -6.49 -3.82 -12.06
C THR A 43 -5.49 -4.84 -11.54
N GLY A 44 -5.99 -5.82 -10.77
CA GLY A 44 -5.17 -6.89 -10.20
C GLY A 44 -5.35 -8.26 -10.89
N PRO A 45 -4.34 -9.14 -10.84
CA PRO A 45 -2.99 -8.83 -10.39
C PRO A 45 -2.27 -7.93 -11.41
N ASP A 46 -1.40 -7.04 -10.91
CA ASP A 46 -0.50 -6.27 -11.75
C ASP A 46 0.62 -7.16 -12.34
N VAL A 47 1.53 -6.55 -13.11
CA VAL A 47 2.70 -7.22 -13.72
C VAL A 47 3.60 -7.92 -12.69
N ASN A 48 3.60 -7.46 -11.44
CA ASN A 48 4.39 -8.02 -10.34
C ASN A 48 3.60 -9.06 -9.51
N GLY A 49 2.35 -9.37 -9.90
CA GLY A 49 1.48 -10.30 -9.17
C GLY A 49 0.78 -9.68 -7.96
N ASN A 50 0.82 -8.35 -7.79
CA ASN A 50 0.21 -7.67 -6.64
C ASN A 50 -1.21 -7.18 -6.95
N TYR A 51 -2.03 -7.12 -5.91
CA TYR A 51 -3.35 -6.49 -5.95
C TYR A 51 -3.35 -5.15 -5.23
N TRP A 52 -4.16 -4.22 -5.74
CA TRP A 52 -4.21 -2.82 -5.29
C TRP A 52 -5.60 -2.47 -4.72
N THR A 53 -5.61 -1.82 -3.57
CA THR A 53 -6.81 -1.16 -3.05
C THR A 53 -6.97 0.19 -3.74
N ASN A 54 -7.97 0.32 -4.61
CA ASN A 54 -8.21 1.55 -5.37
C ASN A 54 -9.09 2.53 -4.60
N VAL A 55 -8.71 3.81 -4.57
CA VAL A 55 -9.42 4.92 -3.92
C VAL A 55 -9.78 5.98 -4.98
N PRO A 56 -10.84 5.75 -5.79
CA PRO A 56 -11.09 6.57 -6.98
C PRO A 56 -11.76 7.93 -6.71
N LYS A 57 -12.01 8.28 -5.44
CA LYS A 57 -12.84 9.43 -5.04
C LYS A 57 -12.22 10.19 -3.88
N THR A 58 -12.17 11.51 -4.01
CA THR A 58 -11.69 12.44 -2.99
C THR A 58 -12.78 12.92 -2.04
N THR A 59 -14.03 12.52 -2.26
CA THR A 59 -15.16 12.94 -1.43
C THR A 59 -14.94 12.54 0.02
N SER A 60 -14.97 13.53 0.92
CA SER A 60 -14.85 13.31 2.36
C SER A 60 -15.90 12.28 2.83
N GLY A 61 -15.46 11.33 3.65
CA GLY A 61 -16.28 10.20 4.09
C GLY A 61 -16.31 9.02 3.13
N THR A 62 -15.59 9.06 1.99
CA THR A 62 -15.40 7.85 1.16
C THR A 62 -14.70 6.77 1.98
N ILE A 63 -15.31 5.58 2.04
CA ILE A 63 -14.81 4.42 2.78
C ILE A 63 -14.39 3.34 1.80
N VAL A 64 -13.19 2.78 1.97
CA VAL A 64 -12.66 1.69 1.15
C VAL A 64 -12.11 0.59 2.05
N ASN A 65 -12.52 -0.66 1.79
CA ASN A 65 -11.99 -1.84 2.47
C ASN A 65 -10.61 -2.18 1.90
N ILE A 66 -9.63 -2.39 2.79
CA ILE A 66 -8.25 -2.63 2.39
C ILE A 66 -8.03 -4.13 2.16
N ILE A 67 -7.51 -4.46 0.98
CA ILE A 67 -6.98 -5.78 0.65
C ILE A 67 -5.46 -5.77 0.72
N ASP A 68 -4.87 -6.94 0.96
CA ASP A 68 -3.43 -7.13 0.81
C ASP A 68 -3.04 -7.44 -0.65
N HIS A 69 -1.73 -7.49 -0.90
CA HIS A 69 -1.17 -7.78 -2.22
C HIS A 69 -1.57 -9.14 -2.81
N LYS A 70 -2.23 -10.03 -2.06
CA LYS A 70 -2.75 -11.33 -2.52
C LYS A 70 -4.27 -11.31 -2.70
N ASN A 71 -4.88 -10.13 -2.71
CA ASN A 71 -6.33 -9.95 -2.78
C ASN A 71 -7.08 -10.49 -1.56
N VAL A 72 -6.44 -10.55 -0.39
CA VAL A 72 -7.06 -11.01 0.85
C VAL A 72 -7.54 -9.82 1.66
N ALA A 73 -8.78 -9.85 2.12
CA ALA A 73 -9.33 -8.81 2.99
C ALA A 73 -8.53 -8.73 4.31
N THR A 74 -8.09 -7.53 4.65
CA THR A 74 -7.27 -7.31 5.87
C THR A 74 -8.13 -7.03 7.11
N GLY A 75 -9.41 -6.68 6.92
CA GLY A 75 -10.27 -6.14 7.97
C GLY A 75 -10.05 -4.64 8.25
N ALA A 76 -8.98 -4.06 7.71
CA ALA A 76 -8.71 -2.64 7.81
C ALA A 76 -9.51 -1.83 6.78
N VAL A 77 -9.75 -0.57 7.12
CA VAL A 77 -10.58 0.36 6.34
C VAL A 77 -9.85 1.69 6.22
N LEU A 78 -9.87 2.23 5.00
CA LEU A 78 -9.44 3.58 4.68
C LEU A 78 -10.66 4.51 4.60
N THR A 79 -10.58 5.67 5.24
CA THR A 79 -11.56 6.75 5.12
C THR A 79 -10.89 8.02 4.62
N VAL A 80 -11.41 8.58 3.53
CA VAL A 80 -10.95 9.84 2.94
C VAL A 80 -11.49 11.01 3.75
N GLY A 81 -10.62 11.92 4.20
CA GLY A 81 -11.01 13.17 4.85
C GLY A 81 -11.25 14.31 3.86
N SER A 82 -11.62 15.47 4.39
CA SER A 82 -11.83 16.69 3.59
C SER A 82 -10.51 17.28 3.08
N GLY A 83 -10.58 18.03 1.98
CA GLY A 83 -9.47 18.85 1.47
C GLY A 83 -8.76 18.27 0.25
N PHE A 84 -9.02 17.01 -0.11
CA PHE A 84 -8.46 16.41 -1.32
C PHE A 84 -9.18 16.89 -2.58
N SER A 85 -8.38 17.10 -3.62
CA SER A 85 -8.76 17.14 -5.03
C SER A 85 -7.93 16.09 -5.78
N SER A 86 -8.26 15.81 -7.03
CA SER A 86 -7.57 14.80 -7.83
C SER A 86 -7.28 15.28 -9.25
N ASN A 87 -6.20 14.75 -9.82
CA ASN A 87 -5.71 15.03 -11.17
C ASN A 87 -4.89 13.80 -11.63
N GLY A 88 -4.38 13.82 -12.86
CA GLY A 88 -3.50 12.74 -13.29
C GLY A 88 -2.92 12.93 -14.68
N ILE A 89 -3.28 12.02 -15.60
CA ILE A 89 -2.59 11.78 -16.87
C ILE A 89 -2.27 13.08 -17.62
N VAL A 90 -3.25 13.97 -17.77
CA VAL A 90 -3.10 15.23 -18.54
C VAL A 90 -2.61 16.41 -17.71
N THR A 91 -2.35 16.21 -16.41
CA THR A 91 -1.97 17.26 -15.45
C THR A 91 -0.63 16.97 -14.76
N GLY A 92 0.21 16.14 -15.38
CA GLY A 92 1.58 15.86 -14.95
C GLY A 92 1.76 14.54 -14.21
N GLY A 93 0.84 13.58 -14.33
CA GLY A 93 1.03 12.23 -13.79
C GLY A 93 2.22 11.49 -14.41
N LEU A 94 2.82 10.55 -13.66
CA LEU A 94 3.98 9.78 -14.12
C LEU A 94 3.52 8.62 -15.02
N LEU A 95 3.66 8.80 -16.34
CA LEU A 95 3.16 7.86 -17.34
C LEU A 95 4.11 6.69 -17.66
N ALA A 96 5.37 6.78 -17.27
CA ALA A 96 6.36 5.74 -17.54
C ALA A 96 7.23 5.52 -16.31
N PRO A 97 6.66 5.00 -15.20
CA PRO A 97 7.43 4.77 -14.00
C PRO A 97 8.55 3.76 -14.26
N SER A 98 9.73 4.01 -13.70
CA SER A 98 10.88 3.11 -13.81
C SER A 98 10.83 2.01 -12.76
N PRO A 99 10.74 0.71 -13.12
CA PRO A 99 10.82 -0.38 -12.16
C PRO A 99 12.15 -0.43 -11.40
N ALA A 100 13.24 0.06 -12.01
CA ALA A 100 14.53 0.14 -11.36
C ALA A 100 14.57 1.16 -10.20
N LEU A 101 13.72 2.20 -10.26
CA LEU A 101 13.62 3.23 -9.23
C LEU A 101 12.51 2.95 -8.22
N LEU A 102 11.34 2.51 -8.71
CA LEU A 102 10.12 2.40 -7.90
C LEU A 102 9.75 0.97 -7.50
N GLY A 103 10.41 -0.05 -8.07
CA GLY A 103 10.14 -1.45 -7.75
C GLY A 103 8.67 -1.82 -7.97
N ASP A 104 8.03 -2.37 -6.94
CA ASP A 104 6.62 -2.78 -6.99
C ASP A 104 5.64 -1.62 -7.22
N LEU A 105 6.04 -0.37 -6.93
CA LEU A 105 5.21 0.81 -7.17
C LEU A 105 5.21 1.26 -8.64
N ALA A 106 6.06 0.67 -9.49
CA ALA A 106 6.20 1.04 -10.89
C ALA A 106 5.05 0.52 -11.77
N ILE A 107 3.81 0.83 -11.40
CA ILE A 107 2.60 0.46 -12.12
C ILE A 107 1.99 1.72 -12.70
N ASN A 108 1.93 1.81 -14.04
CA ASN A 108 1.46 3.01 -14.75
C ASN A 108 0.14 3.54 -14.18
N THR A 109 -0.84 2.66 -13.96
CA THR A 109 -2.16 3.07 -13.47
C THR A 109 -2.16 3.56 -12.02
N ALA A 110 -1.13 3.25 -11.23
CA ALA A 110 -1.01 3.72 -9.85
C ALA A 110 -0.13 4.97 -9.72
N THR A 111 0.56 5.38 -10.79
CA THR A 111 1.47 6.54 -10.79
C THR A 111 1.01 7.67 -11.69
N HIS A 112 0.08 7.41 -12.61
CA HIS A 112 -0.37 8.39 -13.60
C HIS A 112 -1.47 9.32 -13.10
N ASP A 113 -2.00 9.08 -11.90
CA ASP A 113 -3.00 9.90 -11.23
C ASP A 113 -2.74 9.97 -9.73
N TYR A 114 -3.35 10.97 -9.09
CA TYR A 114 -3.00 11.33 -7.73
C TYR A 114 -4.07 12.17 -7.05
N PHE A 115 -4.09 12.07 -5.72
CA PHE A 115 -4.73 13.06 -4.87
C PHE A 115 -3.75 14.20 -4.56
N TYR A 116 -4.27 15.43 -4.48
CA TYR A 116 -3.52 16.60 -4.04
C TYR A 116 -4.36 17.46 -3.09
N ALA A 117 -3.70 18.20 -2.21
CA ALA A 117 -4.34 19.08 -1.24
C ALA A 117 -3.37 20.13 -0.71
N THR A 118 -3.90 21.22 -0.15
CA THR A 118 -3.13 22.13 0.73
C THR A 118 -3.04 21.57 2.15
N SER A 119 -4.14 20.97 2.62
CA SER A 119 -4.22 20.27 3.90
C SER A 119 -5.37 19.26 3.80
N ALA A 120 -5.08 18.00 4.11
CA ALA A 120 -6.05 16.92 4.08
C ALA A 120 -5.58 15.76 4.97
N SER A 121 -6.46 14.79 5.21
CA SER A 121 -6.11 13.60 5.99
C SER A 121 -6.79 12.35 5.46
N ILE A 122 -6.09 11.23 5.60
CA ILE A 122 -6.64 9.88 5.43
C ILE A 122 -6.65 9.21 6.79
N LYS A 123 -7.75 8.55 7.14
CA LYS A 123 -7.86 7.77 8.37
C LYS A 123 -7.84 6.28 8.05
N LEU A 124 -6.95 5.54 8.71
CA LEU A 124 -6.92 4.09 8.69
C LEU A 124 -7.51 3.56 9.99
N THR A 125 -8.39 2.58 9.91
CA THR A 125 -8.99 1.89 11.08
C THR A 125 -8.99 0.38 10.86
N GLY A 126 -9.16 -0.41 11.92
CA GLY A 126 -9.16 -1.87 11.83
C GLY A 126 -7.78 -2.49 11.51
N LEU A 127 -6.70 -1.70 11.61
CA LEU A 127 -5.35 -2.23 11.55
C LEU A 127 -5.11 -3.20 12.72
N ASP A 128 -4.44 -4.32 12.47
CA ASP A 128 -4.02 -5.26 13.51
C ASP A 128 -2.99 -4.61 14.45
N HIS A 129 -3.35 -4.49 15.72
CA HIS A 129 -2.54 -3.84 16.76
C HIS A 129 -1.31 -4.65 17.18
N GLN A 130 -1.23 -5.93 16.80
CA GLN A 130 -0.06 -6.77 17.06
C GLN A 130 1.04 -6.59 16.00
N LYS A 131 0.78 -5.81 14.95
CA LYS A 131 1.72 -5.56 13.85
C LYS A 131 2.32 -4.17 13.91
N LYS A 132 3.52 -4.05 13.34
CA LYS A 132 4.17 -2.78 13.03
C LYS A 132 3.95 -2.47 11.56
N TYR A 133 3.64 -1.22 11.24
CA TYR A 133 3.42 -0.75 9.88
C TYR A 133 4.56 0.18 9.46
N VAL A 134 5.09 -0.06 8.27
CA VAL A 134 6.03 0.84 7.59
C VAL A 134 5.30 1.43 6.40
N PHE A 135 5.26 2.75 6.33
CA PHE A 135 4.59 3.46 5.25
C PHE A 135 5.61 3.92 4.22
N HIS A 136 5.40 3.54 2.97
CA HIS A 136 6.10 4.07 1.82
C HIS A 136 5.11 4.97 1.08
N ILE A 137 5.47 6.24 0.91
CA ILE A 137 4.63 7.22 0.23
C ILE A 137 5.34 7.64 -1.04
N PHE A 138 4.62 7.55 -2.15
CA PHE A 138 5.05 8.04 -3.45
C PHE A 138 4.21 9.27 -3.83
N GLY A 139 4.84 10.24 -4.47
CA GLY A 139 4.17 11.40 -5.02
C GLY A 139 5.03 12.00 -6.13
N SER A 140 4.43 12.22 -7.29
CA SER A 140 5.06 12.82 -8.45
C SER A 140 4.02 13.67 -9.17
N ARG A 141 4.46 14.83 -9.64
CA ARG A 141 3.74 15.64 -10.61
C ARG A 141 4.75 16.43 -11.42
N GLU A 142 4.85 16.10 -12.70
CA GLU A 142 5.76 16.77 -13.62
C GLU A 142 5.25 18.19 -13.92
N VAL A 143 5.95 19.19 -13.37
CA VAL A 143 5.65 20.61 -13.54
C VAL A 143 6.89 21.45 -13.22
N ALA A 144 6.98 22.68 -13.74
CA ALA A 144 8.13 23.56 -13.50
C ALA A 144 8.33 23.93 -12.03
N GLU A 145 7.27 23.96 -11.24
CA GLU A 145 7.32 24.31 -9.81
C GLU A 145 7.71 23.10 -8.96
N THR A 146 8.75 23.26 -8.14
CA THR A 146 9.02 22.29 -7.07
C THR A 146 8.07 22.52 -5.91
N ARG A 147 7.35 21.47 -5.51
CA ARG A 147 6.46 21.50 -4.34
C ARG A 147 6.84 20.40 -3.37
N GLU A 148 6.79 20.72 -2.10
CA GLU A 148 7.08 19.80 -1.01
C GLU A 148 5.84 19.65 -0.12
N THR A 149 5.52 18.40 0.24
CA THR A 149 4.43 18.07 1.16
C THR A 149 4.99 17.52 2.45
N LYS A 150 4.54 18.07 3.57
CA LYS A 150 4.81 17.51 4.90
C LYS A 150 3.78 16.44 5.22
N TYR A 151 4.24 15.21 5.38
CA TYR A 151 3.43 14.08 5.83
C TYR A 151 3.59 13.91 7.34
N SER A 152 2.47 13.69 8.04
CA SER A 152 2.47 13.28 9.45
C SER A 152 1.61 12.04 9.61
N ILE A 153 2.24 10.95 10.04
CA ILE A 153 1.60 9.66 10.31
C ILE A 153 1.48 9.55 11.82
N THR A 154 0.25 9.46 12.32
CA THR A 154 -0.05 9.39 13.75
C THR A 154 -0.79 8.10 14.08
N GLY A 155 -0.23 7.33 15.00
CA GLY A 155 -0.82 6.12 15.60
C GLY A 155 -0.31 5.96 17.03
N SER A 156 0.16 4.77 17.41
CA SER A 156 0.83 4.57 18.70
C SER A 156 2.16 5.35 18.81
N ASN A 157 2.78 5.65 17.67
CA ASN A 157 3.89 6.58 17.53
C ASN A 157 3.54 7.65 16.50
N ASN A 158 4.39 8.68 16.38
CA ASN A 158 4.30 9.68 15.32
C ASN A 158 5.54 9.60 14.43
N SER A 159 5.36 9.81 13.13
CA SER A 159 6.45 10.05 12.19
C SER A 159 6.08 11.22 11.29
N THR A 160 7.00 12.16 11.11
CA THR A 160 6.81 13.32 10.25
C THR A 160 8.02 13.46 9.33
N PHE A 161 7.77 13.69 8.05
CA PHE A 161 8.80 13.89 7.03
C PHE A 161 8.25 14.74 5.90
N ASN A 162 9.16 15.30 5.11
CA ASN A 162 8.82 16.04 3.91
C ASN A 162 9.18 15.22 2.67
N LEU A 163 8.37 15.36 1.62
CA LEU A 163 8.60 14.71 0.33
C LEU A 163 8.37 15.76 -0.77
N ALA A 164 9.32 15.88 -1.69
CA ALA A 164 9.09 16.60 -2.95
C ALA A 164 8.07 15.81 -3.77
N THR A 165 6.92 16.42 -4.07
CA THR A 165 5.79 15.78 -4.76
C THR A 165 5.50 16.41 -6.11
N SER A 166 6.23 17.46 -6.49
CA SER A 166 6.17 18.08 -7.81
C SER A 166 7.53 18.67 -8.17
N GLY A 167 7.83 18.73 -9.46
CA GLY A 167 9.08 19.27 -9.98
C GLY A 167 9.33 18.82 -11.42
N THR A 168 10.41 19.31 -12.01
CA THR A 168 10.87 18.86 -13.34
C THR A 168 11.67 17.57 -13.22
N ALA A 169 11.45 16.64 -14.14
CA ALA A 169 12.04 15.30 -14.15
C ALA A 169 11.79 14.53 -12.83
N ILE A 170 10.58 14.61 -12.29
CA ILE A 170 10.22 13.95 -11.03
C ILE A 170 9.55 12.59 -11.24
N GLY A 171 10.11 11.56 -10.61
CA GLY A 171 9.58 10.19 -10.64
C GLY A 171 10.45 9.20 -11.40
#